data_AF-Q3M264-F1
#
_entry.id   AF-Q3M264-F1
#
_cell.length_a   1.000
_cell.length_b   1.000
_cell.length_c   1.000
_cell.angle_alpha   90.00
_cell.angle_beta   90.00
_cell.angle_gamma   90.00
#
_symmetry.space_group_name_H-M   'P 1'
#
loop_
_entity.id
_entity.type
_entity.pdbx_description
1 polymer ?
#
loop_
_entity_poly.entity_id
_entity_poly.type
_entity_poly.pdbx_seq_one_letter_code
_entity_poly.pdbx_strand_id
1 'polypeptide(L)'
;MWLKYGVDQDGALLSIQDVSSGKTLLKCPYCQGDLIAKKGKVKQHHFAHDQETCHPVAKRKFPTLPLYDNFNIELALKDLKQLKLLWSEYGAKNYPINYDLTSPGLLKSGVLRKNIYLNSPGYEFSDLGKIPVGALDFQRFNEIQEPLILKKLLKLELALQHAQHKNASDLEYRLTDLKLYYAQVKRILSSTLYFLEIISDKGTFYKIGVTARPVIERVAEVERDLVPHYGTVAIKVLGSWAHRGNIELYFKHRYQKFNYPIEILTEYFNFTAEDMGIVLSDLQRMQPKTLSQLEMAIFEENVSFKQIAI
;
A
#
# COMPACT_ATOMS: atom_id res chain seq x y z
N MET A 1 6.19 -4.93 -12.60
CA MET A 1 6.04 -3.81 -11.65
C MET A 1 6.83 -2.62 -12.17
N TRP A 2 6.38 -1.40 -11.90
CA TRP A 2 6.93 -0.20 -12.53
C TRP A 2 7.83 0.61 -11.59
N LEU A 3 8.72 1.42 -12.15
CA LEU A 3 9.59 2.35 -11.41
C LEU A 3 8.76 3.51 -10.84
N LYS A 4 8.72 3.66 -9.51
CA LYS A 4 7.89 4.66 -8.82
C LYS A 4 8.65 5.90 -8.34
N TYR A 5 9.98 5.91 -8.46
CA TYR A 5 10.83 7.01 -8.02
C TYR A 5 11.84 7.39 -9.09
N GLY A 6 12.07 8.70 -9.22
CA GLY A 6 13.20 9.28 -9.95
C GLY A 6 14.12 10.02 -8.98
N VAL A 7 15.33 10.31 -9.43
CA VAL A 7 16.32 11.08 -8.66
C VAL A 7 16.43 12.48 -9.26
N ASP A 8 16.43 13.53 -8.44
CA ASP A 8 16.67 14.90 -8.90
C ASP A 8 18.16 15.26 -8.97
N GLN A 9 18.47 16.54 -9.21
CA GLN A 9 19.85 17.02 -9.34
C GLN A 9 20.63 16.96 -8.02
N ASP A 10 19.93 17.03 -6.88
CA ASP A 10 20.50 16.99 -5.54
C ASP A 10 20.66 15.55 -5.02
N GLY A 11 20.23 14.56 -5.80
CA GLY A 11 20.27 13.15 -5.43
C GLY A 11 19.07 12.69 -4.60
N ALA A 12 18.05 13.53 -4.43
CA ALA A 12 16.86 13.18 -3.66
C ALA A 12 15.87 12.35 -4.50
N LEU A 13 15.22 11.40 -3.82
CA LEU A 13 14.24 10.51 -4.45
C LEU A 13 12.85 11.13 -4.44
N LEU A 14 12.30 11.38 -5.63
CA LEU A 14 10.96 11.93 -5.82
C LEU A 14 9.99 10.85 -6.31
N SER A 15 8.83 10.75 -5.65
CA SER A 15 7.80 9.78 -6.01
C SER A 15 7.05 10.24 -7.25
N ILE A 16 6.64 9.28 -8.09
CA ILE A 16 5.76 9.55 -9.23
C ILE A 16 4.47 10.26 -8.80
N GLN A 17 3.98 10.04 -7.57
CA GLN A 17 2.76 10.70 -7.11
C GLN A 17 2.93 12.21 -6.99
N ASP A 18 4.14 12.70 -6.71
CA ASP A 18 4.41 14.11 -6.42
C ASP A 18 4.85 14.91 -7.66
N VAL A 19 4.95 14.25 -8.82
CA VAL A 19 5.47 14.86 -10.07
C VAL A 19 4.37 14.96 -11.11
N SER A 20 4.29 16.06 -11.84
CA SER A 20 3.36 16.22 -12.97
C SER A 20 3.62 15.20 -14.09
N SER A 21 2.59 14.85 -14.86
CA SER A 21 2.75 13.96 -16.02
C SER A 21 3.61 14.63 -17.11
N GLY A 22 4.37 13.84 -17.88
CA GLY A 22 5.17 14.32 -19.01
C GLY A 22 6.67 14.23 -18.79
N LYS A 23 7.43 15.03 -19.55
CA LYS A 23 8.90 15.10 -19.46
C LYS A 23 9.30 15.66 -18.09
N THR A 24 10.37 15.11 -17.52
CA THR A 24 10.88 15.52 -16.21
C THR A 24 12.39 15.75 -16.28
N LEU A 25 12.95 16.45 -15.30
CA LEU A 25 14.40 16.54 -15.10
C LEU A 25 14.95 15.37 -14.26
N LEU A 26 14.09 14.41 -13.91
CA LEU A 26 14.46 13.30 -13.03
C LEU A 26 15.19 12.22 -13.80
N LYS A 27 16.14 11.60 -13.10
CA LYS A 27 16.98 10.54 -13.61
C LYS A 27 16.63 9.19 -13.01
N CYS A 28 16.89 8.13 -13.76
CA CYS A 28 16.72 6.76 -13.30
C CYS A 28 17.69 6.47 -12.14
N PRO A 29 17.21 5.99 -10.97
CA PRO A 29 18.08 5.71 -9.83
C PRO A 29 19.09 4.57 -10.06
N TYR A 30 18.94 3.81 -11.15
CA TYR A 30 19.83 2.70 -11.50
C TYR A 30 20.87 3.06 -12.57
N CYS A 31 20.46 3.79 -13.62
CA CYS A 31 21.33 4.05 -14.78
C CYS A 31 21.53 5.54 -15.09
N GLN A 32 20.89 6.43 -14.32
CA GLN A 32 20.91 7.88 -14.54
C GLN A 32 20.33 8.37 -15.88
N GLY A 33 19.63 7.50 -16.62
CA GLY A 33 18.92 7.87 -17.85
C GLY A 33 17.70 8.76 -17.58
N ASP A 34 17.31 9.55 -18.58
CA ASP A 34 16.16 10.46 -18.51
C ASP A 34 14.83 9.74 -18.30
N LEU A 35 13.97 10.32 -17.45
CA LEU A 35 12.66 9.78 -17.13
C LEU A 35 11.51 10.67 -17.61
N ILE A 36 10.46 10.00 -18.08
CA ILE A 36 9.13 10.55 -18.35
C ILE A 36 8.17 10.05 -17.27
N ALA A 37 7.47 10.97 -16.63
CA ALA A 37 6.36 10.65 -15.74
C ALA A 37 5.14 10.22 -16.57
N LYS A 38 4.76 8.95 -16.46
CA LYS A 38 3.57 8.39 -17.10
C LYS A 38 2.46 8.26 -16.06
N LYS A 39 1.51 9.19 -16.10
CA LYS A 39 0.26 9.12 -15.33
C LYS A 39 -0.92 8.91 -16.27
N GLY A 40 -1.84 8.02 -15.91
CA GLY A 40 -2.95 7.63 -16.77
C GLY A 40 -3.90 6.66 -16.10
N LYS A 41 -5.01 6.35 -16.78
CA LYS A 41 -6.14 5.60 -16.21
C LYS A 41 -5.97 4.08 -16.22
N VAL A 42 -5.12 3.54 -17.10
CA VAL A 42 -5.02 2.08 -17.35
C VAL A 42 -3.87 1.44 -16.59
N LYS A 43 -2.70 2.07 -16.60
CA LYS A 43 -1.50 1.56 -15.94
C LYS A 43 -1.27 2.37 -14.66
N GLN A 44 -0.75 1.69 -13.63
CA GLN A 44 -0.26 2.37 -12.43
C GLN A 44 0.71 3.48 -12.82
N HIS A 45 0.63 4.62 -12.13
CA HIS A 45 1.55 5.74 -12.34
C HIS A 45 2.99 5.27 -12.17
N HIS A 46 3.84 5.58 -13.15
CA HIS A 46 5.25 5.21 -13.11
C HIS A 46 6.14 6.16 -13.91
N PHE A 47 7.44 6.07 -13.66
CA PHE A 47 8.45 6.61 -14.56
C PHE A 47 8.82 5.60 -15.63
N ALA A 48 8.90 6.07 -16.87
CA ALA A 48 9.44 5.34 -18.00
C ALA A 48 10.73 6.03 -18.47
N HIS A 49 11.68 5.27 -19.02
CA HIS A 49 12.83 5.87 -19.67
C HIS A 49 12.37 6.63 -20.93
N ASP A 50 12.99 7.77 -21.22
CA ASP A 50 12.83 8.46 -22.51
C ASP A 50 13.44 7.64 -23.65
N GLN A 51 14.48 6.87 -23.35
CA GLN A 51 15.21 5.99 -24.25
C GLN A 51 15.00 4.50 -23.89
N GLU A 52 15.96 3.65 -24.23
CA GLU A 52 15.92 2.23 -23.89
C GLU A 52 15.80 2.02 -22.37
N THR A 53 14.92 1.09 -21.98
CA THR A 53 14.75 0.74 -20.57
C THR A 53 15.95 -0.06 -20.08
N CYS A 54 16.63 0.44 -19.05
CA CYS A 54 17.81 -0.23 -18.51
C CYS A 54 17.51 -1.62 -17.94
N HIS A 55 18.53 -2.49 -17.95
CA HIS A 55 18.42 -3.87 -17.50
C HIS A 55 17.82 -4.04 -16.08
N PRO A 56 18.22 -3.25 -15.05
CA PRO A 56 17.62 -3.35 -13.73
C PRO A 56 16.09 -3.16 -13.73
N VAL A 57 15.59 -2.20 -14.50
CA VAL A 57 14.15 -1.92 -14.59
C VAL A 57 13.42 -2.97 -15.42
N ALA A 58 14.07 -3.50 -16.46
CA ALA A 58 13.45 -4.49 -17.37
C ALA A 58 13.41 -5.91 -16.80
N LYS A 59 14.40 -6.33 -16.01
CA LYS A 59 14.63 -7.74 -15.66
C LYS A 59 14.60 -8.05 -14.16
N ARG A 60 14.81 -7.08 -13.26
CA ARG A 60 14.86 -7.32 -11.80
C ARG A 60 13.51 -7.09 -11.14
N LYS A 61 13.26 -7.76 -10.00
CA LYS A 61 12.09 -7.49 -9.16
C LYS A 61 12.40 -6.29 -8.27
N PHE A 62 11.61 -5.22 -8.39
CA PHE A 62 11.75 -4.05 -7.52
C PHE A 62 11.51 -4.38 -6.04
N PRO A 63 12.16 -3.67 -5.11
CA PRO A 63 11.89 -3.78 -3.69
C PRO A 63 10.56 -3.08 -3.38
N THR A 64 9.52 -3.85 -3.08
CA THR A 64 8.15 -3.36 -2.86
C THR A 64 7.79 -3.50 -1.39
N LEU A 65 7.00 -2.56 -0.88
CA LEU A 65 6.36 -2.73 0.42
C LEU A 65 5.46 -3.99 0.38
N PRO A 66 5.59 -4.92 1.34
CA PRO A 66 4.70 -6.07 1.44
C PRO A 66 3.27 -5.59 1.72
N LEU A 67 2.30 -6.25 1.08
CA LEU A 67 0.86 -5.99 1.26
C LEU A 67 0.46 -4.52 1.06
N TYR A 68 1.15 -3.76 0.20
CA TYR A 68 0.83 -2.35 -0.02
C TYR A 68 0.01 -2.13 -1.29
N ASP A 69 0.51 -2.59 -2.44
CA ASP A 69 -0.15 -2.46 -3.75
C ASP A 69 -0.54 -3.81 -4.37
N ASN A 70 -0.32 -4.89 -3.63
CA ASN A 70 -0.73 -6.24 -3.99
C ASN A 70 -1.21 -7.01 -2.76
N PHE A 71 -2.52 -7.24 -2.70
CA PHE A 71 -3.19 -7.95 -1.60
C PHE A 71 -3.43 -9.43 -1.89
N ASN A 72 -2.96 -9.94 -3.02
CA ASN A 72 -3.14 -11.35 -3.40
C ASN A 72 -2.14 -12.29 -2.73
N ILE A 73 -1.27 -11.78 -1.84
CA ILE A 73 -0.31 -12.55 -1.03
C ILE A 73 0.53 -13.56 -1.84
N GLU A 74 0.89 -13.16 -3.06
CA GLU A 74 1.65 -13.98 -4.03
C GLU A 74 0.99 -15.32 -4.41
N LEU A 75 -0.33 -15.46 -4.21
CA LEU A 75 -1.09 -16.62 -4.69
C LEU A 75 -1.13 -16.68 -6.21
N ALA A 76 -1.06 -17.90 -6.74
CA ALA A 76 -1.38 -18.16 -8.13
C ALA A 76 -2.85 -17.79 -8.43
N LEU A 77 -3.13 -17.37 -9.66
CA LEU A 77 -4.48 -16.91 -10.04
C LEU A 77 -5.56 -17.96 -9.78
N LYS A 78 -5.25 -19.24 -9.97
CA LYS A 78 -6.17 -20.36 -9.68
C LYS A 78 -6.52 -20.46 -8.20
N ASP A 79 -5.51 -20.33 -7.33
CA ASP A 79 -5.68 -20.44 -5.88
C ASP A 79 -6.40 -19.19 -5.36
N LEU A 80 -6.11 -18.00 -5.90
CA LEU A 80 -6.84 -16.78 -5.56
C LEU A 80 -8.33 -16.87 -5.91
N LYS A 81 -8.67 -17.43 -7.09
CA LYS A 81 -10.06 -17.66 -7.49
C LYS A 81 -10.76 -18.62 -6.52
N GLN A 82 -10.10 -19.73 -6.18
CA GLN A 82 -10.63 -20.70 -5.22
C GLN A 82 -10.80 -20.07 -3.84
N LEU A 83 -9.85 -19.28 -3.36
CA LEU A 83 -9.93 -18.58 -2.07
C LEU A 83 -11.14 -17.64 -2.02
N LYS A 84 -11.40 -16.88 -3.10
CA LYS A 84 -12.57 -16.00 -3.18
C LYS A 84 -13.89 -16.77 -3.15
N LEU A 85 -13.96 -17.93 -3.81
CA LEU A 85 -15.13 -18.81 -3.77
C LEU A 85 -15.34 -19.40 -2.37
N LEU A 86 -14.28 -19.88 -1.72
CA LEU A 86 -14.34 -20.39 -0.34
C LEU A 86 -14.79 -19.30 0.64
N TRP A 87 -14.40 -18.04 0.40
CA TRP A 87 -14.84 -16.93 1.23
C TRP A 87 -16.35 -16.69 1.08
N SER A 88 -16.89 -16.64 -0.14
CA SER A 88 -18.33 -16.42 -0.33
C SER A 88 -19.18 -17.56 0.23
N GLU A 89 -18.73 -18.80 0.06
CA GLU A 89 -19.53 -19.96 0.46
C GLU A 89 -19.42 -20.33 1.93
N TYR A 90 -18.25 -20.12 2.54
CA TYR A 90 -17.96 -20.58 3.90
C TYR A 90 -17.50 -19.42 4.80
N GLY A 91 -16.45 -18.70 4.41
CA GLY A 91 -15.79 -17.70 5.25
C GLY A 91 -16.72 -16.58 5.71
N ALA A 92 -17.45 -15.96 4.79
CA ALA A 92 -18.39 -14.87 5.08
C ALA A 92 -19.58 -15.32 5.96
N LYS A 93 -19.90 -16.63 5.96
CA LYS A 93 -20.97 -17.24 6.76
C LYS A 93 -20.45 -17.82 8.08
N ASN A 94 -19.14 -17.70 8.36
CA ASN A 94 -18.45 -18.32 9.50
C ASN A 94 -18.63 -19.85 9.56
N TYR A 95 -18.67 -20.52 8.40
CA TYR A 95 -18.75 -21.98 8.32
C TYR A 95 -17.37 -22.62 8.11
N PRO A 96 -17.13 -23.81 8.67
CA PRO A 96 -15.91 -24.56 8.40
C PRO A 96 -15.84 -25.00 6.94
N ILE A 97 -14.64 -24.90 6.37
CA ILE A 97 -14.32 -25.39 5.03
C ILE A 97 -13.92 -26.86 5.12
N ASN A 98 -14.55 -27.70 4.30
CA ASN A 98 -14.21 -29.12 4.20
C ASN A 98 -12.79 -29.28 3.60
N TYR A 99 -12.03 -30.25 4.11
CA TYR A 99 -10.71 -30.63 3.63
C TYR A 99 -10.65 -30.84 2.12
N ASP A 100 -11.67 -31.50 1.54
CA ASP A 100 -11.73 -31.83 0.11
C ASP A 100 -11.81 -30.60 -0.81
N LEU A 101 -12.18 -29.45 -0.25
CA LEU A 101 -12.29 -28.18 -0.96
C LEU A 101 -11.02 -27.33 -0.87
N THR A 102 -10.00 -27.80 -0.14
CA THR A 102 -8.73 -27.08 0.04
C THR A 102 -7.67 -27.56 -0.94
N SER A 103 -6.94 -26.62 -1.56
CA SER A 103 -5.80 -26.97 -2.41
C SER A 103 -4.49 -26.98 -1.61
N PRO A 104 -3.48 -27.80 -1.99
CA PRO A 104 -2.16 -27.72 -1.40
C PRO A 104 -1.52 -26.32 -1.51
N GLY A 105 -1.86 -25.54 -2.53
CA GLY A 105 -1.40 -24.15 -2.70
C GLY A 105 -1.94 -23.23 -1.60
N LEU A 106 -3.23 -23.36 -1.28
CA LEU A 106 -3.87 -22.61 -0.19
C LEU A 106 -3.31 -23.01 1.19
N LEU A 107 -3.06 -24.31 1.41
CA LEU A 107 -2.50 -24.77 2.68
C LEU A 107 -1.04 -24.30 2.86
N LYS A 108 -0.20 -24.44 1.82
CA LYS A 108 1.22 -24.04 1.88
C LYS A 108 1.41 -22.53 2.04
N SER A 109 0.47 -21.72 1.56
CA SER A 109 0.51 -20.26 1.70
C SER A 109 0.02 -19.78 3.08
N GLY A 110 -0.51 -20.67 3.92
CA GLY A 110 -0.97 -20.33 5.27
C GLY A 110 -2.25 -19.48 5.31
N VAL A 111 -3.00 -19.43 4.20
CA VAL A 111 -4.22 -18.61 4.09
C VAL A 111 -5.43 -19.27 4.73
N LEU A 112 -5.35 -20.58 4.92
CA LEU A 112 -6.29 -21.38 5.70
C LEU A 112 -5.55 -22.01 6.87
N ARG A 113 -6.22 -22.10 8.03
CA ARG A 113 -5.73 -22.82 9.21
C ARG A 113 -6.74 -23.87 9.63
N LYS A 114 -6.27 -25.00 10.14
CA LYS A 114 -7.13 -26.07 10.63
C LYS A 114 -7.72 -25.65 11.98
N ASN A 115 -9.04 -25.70 12.10
CA ASN A 115 -9.75 -25.54 13.37
C ASN A 115 -10.11 -26.92 13.92
N ILE A 116 -9.41 -27.32 14.98
CA ILE A 116 -9.58 -28.63 15.63
C ILE A 116 -10.68 -28.64 16.69
N TYR A 117 -11.24 -27.48 17.04
CA TYR A 117 -12.22 -27.33 18.12
C TYR A 117 -13.67 -27.45 17.62
N LEU A 118 -13.88 -27.64 16.32
CA LEU A 118 -15.20 -27.82 15.73
C LEU A 118 -15.64 -29.29 15.78
N ASN A 119 -16.92 -29.53 16.06
CA ASN A 119 -17.55 -30.83 15.89
C ASN A 119 -17.60 -31.15 14.39
N SER A 120 -16.61 -31.91 13.92
CA SER A 120 -16.09 -32.03 12.54
C SER A 120 -14.99 -31.02 12.26
N PRO A 121 -13.70 -31.40 12.45
CA PRO A 121 -12.56 -30.54 12.15
C PRO A 121 -12.58 -30.06 10.70
N GLY A 122 -12.42 -28.76 10.51
CA GLY A 122 -12.41 -28.12 9.19
C GLY A 122 -11.32 -27.05 9.10
N TYR A 123 -11.27 -26.36 7.97
CA TYR A 123 -10.42 -25.19 7.81
C TYR A 123 -11.22 -23.91 7.97
N GLU A 124 -10.54 -22.89 8.49
CA GLU A 124 -11.03 -21.52 8.52
C GLU A 124 -9.99 -20.57 7.92
N PHE A 125 -10.43 -19.37 7.57
CA PHE A 125 -9.54 -18.34 7.07
C PHE A 125 -8.59 -17.87 8.17
N SER A 126 -7.29 -17.92 7.90
CA SER A 126 -6.32 -17.19 8.71
C SER A 126 -6.45 -15.70 8.44
N ASP A 127 -5.82 -14.87 9.26
CA ASP A 127 -5.84 -13.42 9.02
C ASP A 127 -5.15 -13.06 7.69
N LEU A 128 -4.10 -13.79 7.30
CA LEU A 128 -3.51 -13.68 5.95
C LEU A 128 -4.53 -14.00 4.86
N GLY A 129 -5.34 -15.06 5.02
CA GLY A 129 -6.36 -15.44 4.04
C GLY A 129 -7.51 -14.45 3.92
N LYS A 130 -7.77 -13.64 4.95
CA LYS A 130 -8.78 -12.57 4.91
C LYS A 130 -8.33 -11.36 4.09
N ILE A 131 -7.02 -11.16 3.88
CA ILE A 131 -6.49 -9.99 3.15
C ILE A 131 -6.92 -9.97 1.67
N PRO A 132 -6.73 -11.03 0.85
CA PRO A 132 -7.11 -11.02 -0.56
C PRO A 132 -8.59 -10.79 -0.83
N VAL A 133 -9.44 -11.10 0.14
CA VAL A 133 -10.90 -10.96 0.07
C VAL A 133 -11.40 -9.69 0.78
N GLY A 134 -10.48 -8.85 1.29
CA GLY A 134 -10.84 -7.59 1.93
C GLY A 134 -11.55 -7.75 3.26
N ALA A 135 -11.42 -8.90 3.93
CA ALA A 135 -12.18 -9.23 5.13
C ALA A 135 -11.46 -8.93 6.45
N LEU A 136 -10.15 -8.67 6.43
CA LEU A 136 -9.40 -8.36 7.64
C LEU A 136 -9.62 -6.91 8.09
N ASP A 137 -9.86 -6.70 9.38
CA ASP A 137 -9.94 -5.37 9.96
C ASP A 137 -8.58 -4.64 9.95
N PHE A 138 -8.60 -3.31 10.09
CA PHE A 138 -7.40 -2.51 9.96
C PHE A 138 -6.41 -2.70 11.09
N GLN A 139 -6.88 -3.03 12.30
CA GLN A 139 -6.00 -3.31 13.43
C GLN A 139 -5.16 -4.55 13.13
N ARG A 140 -5.79 -5.69 12.81
CA ARG A 140 -5.10 -6.94 12.48
C ARG A 140 -4.26 -6.82 11.21
N PHE A 141 -4.71 -6.03 10.24
CA PHE A 141 -3.91 -5.77 9.04
C PHE A 141 -2.57 -5.08 9.38
N ASN A 142 -2.58 -4.07 10.26
CA ASN A 142 -1.35 -3.44 10.74
C ASN A 142 -0.44 -4.41 11.48
N GLU A 143 -1.01 -5.23 12.37
CA GLU A 143 -0.27 -6.27 13.14
C GLU A 143 0.47 -7.25 12.21
N ILE A 144 -0.06 -7.50 11.00
CA ILE A 144 0.58 -8.34 9.99
C ILE A 144 1.57 -7.57 9.14
N GLN A 145 1.19 -6.40 8.63
CA GLN A 145 1.97 -5.69 7.62
C GLN A 145 3.25 -5.07 8.20
N GLU A 146 3.17 -4.47 9.38
CA GLU A 146 4.32 -3.74 9.96
C GLU A 146 5.55 -4.64 10.16
N PRO A 147 5.44 -5.83 10.78
CA PRO A 147 6.60 -6.73 10.89
C PRO A 147 7.14 -7.19 9.54
N LEU A 148 6.28 -7.35 8.53
CA LEU A 148 6.72 -7.74 7.18
C LEU A 148 7.53 -6.62 6.52
N ILE A 149 7.16 -5.35 6.72
CA ILE A 149 7.91 -4.20 6.22
C ILE A 149 9.32 -4.20 6.83
N LEU A 150 9.43 -4.30 8.15
CA LEU A 150 10.72 -4.30 8.84
C LEU A 150 11.57 -5.52 8.49
N LYS A 151 10.97 -6.71 8.40
CA LYS A 151 11.66 -7.94 7.96
C LYS A 151 12.21 -7.80 6.55
N LYS A 152 11.48 -7.15 5.64
CA LYS A 152 11.91 -6.92 4.26
C LYS A 152 13.05 -5.89 4.22
N LEU A 153 13.00 -4.84 5.04
CA LEU A 153 14.10 -3.88 5.19
C LEU A 153 15.39 -4.61 5.63
N LEU A 154 15.33 -5.35 6.74
CA LEU A 154 16.48 -6.11 7.25
C LEU A 154 17.06 -7.05 6.19
N LYS A 155 16.21 -7.72 5.41
CA LYS A 155 16.66 -8.59 4.32
C LYS A 155 17.45 -7.83 3.24
N LEU A 156 17.06 -6.59 2.92
CA LEU A 156 17.77 -5.76 1.94
C LEU A 156 19.10 -5.27 2.50
N GLU A 157 19.15 -4.90 3.77
CA GLU A 157 20.38 -4.47 4.46
C GLU A 157 21.41 -5.59 4.51
N LEU A 158 21.01 -6.79 4.96
CA LEU A 158 21.88 -7.96 4.98
C LEU A 158 22.35 -8.34 3.57
N ALA A 159 21.46 -8.20 2.57
CA ALA A 159 21.80 -8.47 1.18
C ALA A 159 22.81 -7.46 0.61
N LEU A 160 22.82 -6.21 1.08
CA LEU A 160 23.82 -5.20 0.74
C LEU A 160 25.16 -5.51 1.42
N GLN A 161 25.16 -5.72 2.74
CA GLN A 161 26.36 -6.06 3.51
C GLN A 161 27.09 -7.27 2.94
N HIS A 162 26.35 -8.32 2.60
CA HIS A 162 26.91 -9.52 1.99
C HIS A 162 27.52 -9.25 0.60
N ALA A 163 26.93 -8.36 -0.18
CA ALA A 163 27.45 -7.97 -1.49
C ALA A 163 28.74 -7.15 -1.37
N GLN A 164 28.82 -6.26 -0.38
CA GLN A 164 30.03 -5.49 -0.08
C GLN A 164 31.18 -6.41 0.32
N HIS A 165 30.94 -7.32 1.27
CA HIS A 165 31.95 -8.27 1.71
C HIS A 165 32.50 -9.14 0.56
N LYS A 166 31.67 -9.42 -0.44
CA LYS A 166 32.04 -10.21 -1.61
C LYS A 166 32.51 -9.40 -2.82
N ASN A 167 32.57 -8.08 -2.73
CA ASN A 167 32.81 -7.18 -3.88
C ASN A 167 31.93 -7.56 -5.09
N ALA A 168 30.65 -7.82 -4.84
CA ALA A 168 29.74 -8.31 -5.87
C ALA A 168 29.50 -7.23 -6.94
N SER A 169 29.44 -7.64 -8.21
CA SER A 169 29.20 -6.73 -9.34
C SER A 169 27.83 -6.04 -9.33
N ASP A 170 26.88 -6.52 -8.51
CA ASP A 170 25.54 -5.94 -8.34
C ASP A 170 25.40 -5.07 -7.08
N LEU A 171 26.52 -4.67 -6.46
CA LEU A 171 26.56 -3.86 -5.24
C LEU A 171 25.74 -2.57 -5.36
N GLU A 172 26.00 -1.76 -6.39
CA GLU A 172 25.29 -0.50 -6.63
C GLU A 172 23.78 -0.71 -6.78
N TYR A 173 23.37 -1.79 -7.44
CA TYR A 173 21.95 -2.11 -7.61
C TYR A 173 21.28 -2.45 -6.29
N ARG A 174 21.97 -3.13 -5.37
CA ARG A 174 21.46 -3.44 -4.03
C ARG A 174 21.38 -2.20 -3.16
N LEU A 175 22.36 -1.30 -3.27
CA LEU A 175 22.32 -0.01 -2.60
C LEU A 175 21.12 0.82 -3.07
N THR A 176 20.90 0.89 -4.39
CA THR A 176 19.71 1.54 -4.97
C THR A 176 18.42 0.88 -4.50
N ASP A 177 18.35 -0.45 -4.48
CA ASP A 177 17.16 -1.17 -3.99
C ASP A 177 16.85 -0.81 -2.53
N LEU A 178 17.87 -0.73 -1.67
CA LEU A 178 17.72 -0.34 -0.27
C LEU A 178 17.23 1.12 -0.15
N LYS A 179 17.84 2.06 -0.88
CA LYS A 179 17.42 3.49 -0.90
C LYS A 179 15.96 3.65 -1.34
N LEU A 180 15.55 2.94 -2.39
CA LEU A 180 14.18 2.94 -2.88
C LEU A 180 13.19 2.35 -1.86
N TYR A 181 13.62 1.33 -1.12
CA TYR A 181 12.78 0.75 -0.07
C TYR A 181 12.63 1.72 1.11
N TYR A 182 13.73 2.33 1.56
CA TYR A 182 13.72 3.36 2.59
C TYR A 182 12.79 4.53 2.23
N ALA A 183 12.87 5.04 0.99
CA ALA A 183 12.00 6.11 0.52
C ALA A 183 10.50 5.73 0.58
N GLN A 184 10.17 4.47 0.26
CA GLN A 184 8.79 3.97 0.37
C GLN A 184 8.33 3.89 1.83
N VAL A 185 9.15 3.35 2.73
CA VAL A 185 8.84 3.27 4.16
C VAL A 185 8.68 4.68 4.73
N LYS A 186 9.62 5.58 4.46
CA LYS A 186 9.54 6.97 4.89
C LYS A 186 8.25 7.63 4.42
N ARG A 187 7.84 7.42 3.16
CA ARG A 187 6.60 8.00 2.63
C ARG A 187 5.37 7.60 3.44
N ILE A 188 5.21 6.30 3.74
CA ILE A 188 4.04 5.84 4.51
C ILE A 188 4.06 6.34 5.95
N LEU A 189 5.25 6.43 6.56
CA LEU A 189 5.43 6.97 7.92
C LEU A 189 5.23 8.49 7.95
N SER A 190 5.64 9.22 6.91
CA SER A 190 5.47 10.68 6.86
C SER A 190 4.04 11.10 6.51
N SER A 191 3.17 10.15 6.20
CA SER A 191 1.81 10.42 5.76
C SER A 191 0.80 10.22 6.89
N THR A 192 -0.13 11.16 7.00
CA THR A 192 -1.34 11.07 7.81
C THR A 192 -2.48 10.54 6.93
N LEU A 193 -3.10 9.44 7.35
CA LEU A 193 -4.37 8.97 6.78
C LEU A 193 -5.49 9.89 7.28
N TYR A 194 -6.41 10.25 6.41
CA TYR A 194 -7.60 11.01 6.79
C TYR A 194 -8.85 10.42 6.16
N PHE A 195 -9.97 10.54 6.87
CA PHE A 195 -11.28 10.12 6.41
C PHE A 195 -12.26 11.29 6.51
N LEU A 196 -12.90 11.62 5.40
CA LEU A 196 -13.80 12.76 5.26
C LEU A 196 -15.22 12.30 5.00
N GLU A 197 -16.17 13.00 5.61
CA GLU A 197 -17.56 13.06 5.21
C GLU A 197 -17.76 14.30 4.34
N ILE A 198 -18.47 14.13 3.24
CA ILE A 198 -18.70 15.15 2.25
C ILE A 198 -20.21 15.23 2.02
N ILE A 199 -20.77 16.41 2.27
CA ILE A 199 -22.19 16.70 2.13
C ILE A 199 -22.33 17.66 0.94
N SER A 200 -23.10 17.25 -0.06
CA SER A 200 -23.45 18.08 -1.21
C SER A 200 -24.96 18.12 -1.45
N ASP A 201 -25.34 18.89 -2.46
CA ASP A 201 -26.70 18.94 -3.01
C ASP A 201 -27.24 17.56 -3.45
N LYS A 202 -26.34 16.65 -3.88
CA LYS A 202 -26.65 15.31 -4.37
C LYS A 202 -26.61 14.22 -3.30
N GLY A 203 -26.30 14.58 -2.05
CA GLY A 203 -26.27 13.66 -0.91
C GLY A 203 -24.94 13.62 -0.19
N THR A 204 -24.74 12.58 0.61
CA THR A 204 -23.54 12.39 1.43
C THR A 204 -22.67 11.27 0.87
N PHE A 205 -21.38 11.53 0.77
CA PHE A 205 -20.37 10.55 0.35
C PHE A 205 -19.08 10.77 1.14
N TYR A 206 -18.13 9.85 1.00
CA TYR A 206 -16.96 9.80 1.87
C TYR A 206 -15.67 9.73 1.05
N LYS A 207 -14.58 10.23 1.61
CA LYS A 207 -13.25 10.16 0.98
C LYS A 207 -12.22 9.61 1.97
N ILE A 208 -11.42 8.65 1.52
CA ILE A 208 -10.19 8.24 2.18
C ILE A 208 -8.99 8.86 1.45
N GLY A 209 -7.97 9.29 2.18
CA GLY A 209 -6.74 9.75 1.54
C GLY A 209 -5.58 9.82 2.51
N VAL A 210 -4.40 10.09 1.96
CA VAL A 210 -3.17 10.32 2.74
C VAL A 210 -2.55 11.65 2.35
N THR A 211 -1.91 12.30 3.31
CA THR A 211 -1.20 13.57 3.10
C THR A 211 0.03 13.65 4.00
N ALA A 212 1.13 14.21 3.49
CA ALA A 212 2.28 14.62 4.30
C ALA A 212 2.14 16.07 4.83
N ARG A 213 1.16 16.81 4.32
CA ARG A 213 0.80 18.18 4.74
C ARG A 213 -0.33 18.16 5.77
N PRO A 214 -0.59 19.26 6.49
CA PRO A 214 -1.75 19.37 7.37
C PRO A 214 -3.06 18.96 6.68
N VAL A 215 -3.90 18.18 7.36
CA VAL A 215 -5.16 17.66 6.81
C VAL A 215 -6.07 18.80 6.36
N ILE A 216 -6.07 19.94 7.06
CA ILE A 216 -6.90 21.10 6.72
C ILE A 216 -6.57 21.70 5.36
N GLU A 217 -5.29 21.74 4.97
CA GLU A 217 -4.88 22.20 3.63
C GLU A 217 -5.41 21.25 2.56
N ARG A 218 -5.39 19.95 2.86
CA ARG A 218 -5.90 18.93 1.95
C ARG A 218 -7.42 18.98 1.83
N VAL A 219 -8.15 19.33 2.89
CA VAL A 219 -9.61 19.57 2.85
C VAL A 219 -9.94 20.71 1.89
N ALA A 220 -9.22 21.83 1.95
CA ALA A 220 -9.44 22.96 1.05
C ALA A 220 -9.18 22.62 -0.43
N GLU A 221 -8.21 21.74 -0.71
CA GLU A 221 -8.00 21.20 -2.06
C GLU A 221 -9.16 20.33 -2.52
N VAL A 222 -9.62 19.41 -1.67
CA VAL A 222 -10.75 18.52 -1.99
C VAL A 222 -12.02 19.34 -2.25
N GLU A 223 -12.25 20.41 -1.50
CA GLU A 223 -13.36 21.32 -1.74
C GLU A 223 -13.25 21.96 -3.13
N ARG A 224 -12.10 22.54 -3.48
CA ARG A 224 -11.86 23.11 -4.82
C ARG A 224 -12.05 22.09 -5.94
N ASP A 225 -11.64 20.86 -5.73
CA ASP A 225 -11.80 19.77 -6.70
C ASP A 225 -13.27 19.38 -6.89
N LEU A 226 -14.12 19.51 -5.85
CA LEU A 226 -15.51 19.03 -5.86
C LEU A 226 -16.54 20.11 -6.23
N VAL A 227 -16.28 21.38 -5.93
CA VAL A 227 -17.16 22.51 -6.26
C VAL A 227 -17.60 22.51 -7.75
N PRO A 228 -16.72 22.24 -8.74
CA PRO A 228 -17.13 22.15 -10.14
C PRO A 228 -18.19 21.08 -10.45
N HIS A 229 -18.28 20.02 -9.62
CA HIS A 229 -19.17 18.87 -9.87
C HIS A 229 -20.49 18.92 -9.06
N TYR A 230 -20.48 19.62 -7.92
CA TYR A 230 -21.56 19.61 -6.92
C TYR A 230 -22.02 21.01 -6.47
N GLY A 231 -21.38 22.08 -6.97
CA GLY A 231 -21.68 23.44 -6.54
C GLY A 231 -21.22 23.69 -5.10
N THR A 232 -22.11 23.47 -4.13
CA THR A 232 -21.82 23.67 -2.70
C THR A 232 -21.47 22.35 -2.04
N VAL A 233 -20.35 22.33 -1.32
CA VAL A 233 -19.85 21.16 -0.62
C VAL A 233 -19.47 21.55 0.81
N ALA A 234 -19.96 20.80 1.79
CA ALA A 234 -19.49 20.86 3.17
C ALA A 234 -18.67 19.62 3.49
N ILE A 235 -17.47 19.81 4.03
CA ILE A 235 -16.54 18.72 4.33
C ILE A 235 -16.30 18.66 5.83
N LYS A 236 -16.46 17.47 6.41
CA LYS A 236 -16.16 17.18 7.80
C LYS A 236 -15.06 16.14 7.89
N VAL A 237 -14.04 16.41 8.70
CA VAL A 237 -13.00 15.43 9.03
C VAL A 237 -13.57 14.48 10.08
N LEU A 238 -13.79 13.21 9.71
CA LEU A 238 -14.27 12.17 10.61
C LEU A 238 -13.14 11.54 11.44
N GLY A 239 -11.92 11.55 10.90
CA GLY A 239 -10.74 11.07 11.60
C GLY A 239 -9.45 11.33 10.84
N SER A 240 -8.35 11.35 11.58
CA SER A 240 -6.99 11.45 11.06
C SER A 240 -6.05 10.59 11.89
N TRP A 241 -5.20 9.81 11.23
CA TRP A 241 -4.27 8.88 11.86
C TRP A 241 -2.85 9.13 11.33
N ALA A 242 -2.01 9.71 12.18
CA ALA A 242 -0.60 9.96 11.85
C ALA A 242 0.15 8.64 11.60
N HIS A 243 1.11 8.68 10.68
CA HIS A 243 1.97 7.55 10.31
C HIS A 243 1.21 6.31 9.79
N ARG A 244 -0.04 6.48 9.32
CA ARG A 244 -0.90 5.41 8.78
C ARG A 244 -1.04 5.45 7.25
N GLY A 245 -0.05 5.99 6.54
CA GLY A 245 -0.05 6.04 5.08
C GLY A 245 -0.17 4.67 4.40
N ASN A 246 0.17 3.59 5.12
CA ASN A 246 0.09 2.21 4.65
C ASN A 246 -1.34 1.70 4.44
N ILE A 247 -2.35 2.33 5.05
CA ILE A 247 -3.73 1.82 5.09
C ILE A 247 -4.55 2.18 3.84
N GLU A 248 -4.27 3.30 3.18
CA GLU A 248 -5.14 3.85 2.11
C GLU A 248 -5.49 2.82 1.02
N LEU A 249 -4.48 2.10 0.51
CA LEU A 249 -4.69 1.14 -0.56
C LEU A 249 -5.45 -0.10 -0.07
N TYR A 250 -5.23 -0.51 1.19
CA TYR A 250 -5.98 -1.62 1.76
C TYR A 250 -7.43 -1.23 2.04
N PHE A 251 -7.69 -0.01 2.47
CA PHE A 251 -9.06 0.54 2.58
C PHE A 251 -9.79 0.46 1.23
N LYS A 252 -9.15 0.95 0.16
CA LYS A 252 -9.71 0.90 -1.19
C LYS A 252 -9.99 -0.54 -1.66
N HIS A 253 -9.12 -1.48 -1.32
CA HIS A 253 -9.30 -2.91 -1.60
C HIS A 253 -10.46 -3.52 -0.80
N ARG A 254 -10.51 -3.30 0.51
CA ARG A 254 -11.54 -3.80 1.43
C ARG A 254 -12.94 -3.28 1.09
N TYR A 255 -13.05 -1.99 0.80
CA TYR A 255 -14.33 -1.32 0.55
C TYR A 255 -14.59 -1.06 -0.93
N GLN A 256 -13.92 -1.78 -1.84
CA GLN A 256 -14.03 -1.58 -3.29
C GLN A 256 -15.50 -1.61 -3.79
N LYS A 257 -16.35 -2.45 -3.19
CA LYS A 257 -17.77 -2.57 -3.57
C LYS A 257 -18.58 -1.28 -3.32
N PHE A 258 -18.09 -0.39 -2.47
CA PHE A 258 -18.71 0.90 -2.15
C PHE A 258 -18.11 2.07 -2.92
N ASN A 259 -17.20 1.81 -3.86
CA ASN A 259 -16.55 2.86 -4.62
C ASN A 259 -17.59 3.70 -5.37
N TYR A 260 -17.50 5.01 -5.17
CA TYR A 260 -18.35 6.00 -5.79
C TYR A 260 -17.49 6.84 -6.74
N PRO A 261 -17.37 6.46 -8.02
CA PRO A 261 -16.49 7.14 -8.95
C PRO A 261 -17.01 8.54 -9.27
N ILE A 262 -16.17 9.56 -9.05
CA ILE A 262 -16.43 10.94 -9.46
C ILE A 262 -15.46 11.23 -10.61
N GLU A 263 -15.94 11.06 -11.84
CA GLU A 263 -15.13 11.08 -13.06
C GLU A 263 -13.88 10.16 -12.99
N ILE A 264 -12.71 10.74 -12.71
CA ILE A 264 -11.42 10.04 -12.63
C ILE A 264 -11.01 9.69 -11.19
N LEU A 265 -11.76 10.19 -10.21
CA LEU A 265 -11.43 10.08 -8.81
C LEU A 265 -12.00 8.79 -8.24
N THR A 266 -11.12 7.97 -7.66
CA THR A 266 -11.43 6.59 -7.21
C THR A 266 -11.39 6.45 -5.69
N GLU A 267 -11.11 7.54 -4.99
CA GLU A 267 -10.96 7.59 -3.56
C GLU A 267 -12.25 7.95 -2.81
N TYR A 268 -13.38 8.02 -3.53
CA TYR A 268 -14.69 8.32 -2.98
C TYR A 268 -15.55 7.07 -2.82
N PHE A 269 -16.42 7.09 -1.81
CA PHE A 269 -17.24 5.95 -1.40
C PHE A 269 -18.64 6.39 -1.02
N ASN A 270 -19.62 5.55 -1.31
CA ASN A 270 -21.00 5.71 -0.85
C ASN A 270 -21.33 4.57 0.13
N PHE A 271 -21.53 4.92 1.40
CA PHE A 271 -21.85 3.98 2.47
C PHE A 271 -23.27 4.25 2.97
N THR A 272 -24.00 3.18 3.30
CA THR A 272 -25.23 3.32 4.10
C THR A 272 -24.89 3.78 5.51
N ALA A 273 -25.90 4.23 6.28
CA ALA A 273 -25.69 4.63 7.67
C ALA A 273 -25.11 3.47 8.53
N GLU A 274 -25.55 2.23 8.27
CA GLU A 274 -25.04 1.04 8.93
C GLU A 274 -23.59 0.74 8.53
N ASP A 275 -23.30 0.73 7.22
CA ASP A 275 -21.94 0.48 6.72
C ASP A 275 -20.95 1.53 7.22
N MET A 276 -21.37 2.80 7.30
CA MET A 276 -20.53 3.89 7.81
C MET A 276 -20.14 3.64 9.27
N GLY A 277 -21.09 3.23 10.11
CA GLY A 277 -20.81 2.87 11.51
C GLY A 277 -19.74 1.77 11.63
N ILE A 278 -19.80 0.76 10.75
CA ILE A 278 -18.82 -0.32 10.68
C ILE A 278 -17.45 0.22 10.24
N VAL A 279 -17.40 1.00 9.16
CA VAL A 279 -16.16 1.58 8.60
C VAL A 279 -15.46 2.46 9.61
N LEU A 280 -16.20 3.37 10.26
CA LEU A 280 -15.63 4.29 11.24
C LEU A 280 -15.14 3.53 12.48
N SER A 281 -15.91 2.53 12.95
CA SER A 281 -15.48 1.68 14.07
C SER A 281 -14.19 0.90 13.74
N ASP A 282 -14.06 0.37 12.53
CA ASP A 282 -12.87 -0.34 12.07
C ASP A 282 -11.64 0.59 12.07
N LEU A 283 -11.78 1.80 11.50
CA LEU A 283 -10.72 2.81 11.49
C LEU A 283 -10.34 3.27 12.91
N GLN A 284 -11.31 3.46 13.80
CA GLN A 284 -11.08 3.90 15.18
C GLN A 284 -10.40 2.84 16.05
N ARG A 285 -10.57 1.55 15.75
CA ARG A 285 -9.89 0.45 16.46
C ARG A 285 -8.40 0.36 16.15
N MET A 286 -7.93 1.03 15.10
CA MET A 286 -6.48 1.15 14.85
C MET A 286 -5.81 1.86 16.02
N GLN A 287 -4.86 1.18 16.64
CA GLN A 287 -4.03 1.81 17.67
C GLN A 287 -3.23 2.97 17.07
N PRO A 288 -3.02 4.08 17.80
CA PRO A 288 -2.07 5.11 17.40
C PRO A 288 -0.72 4.49 17.04
N LYS A 289 -0.14 4.88 15.90
CA LYS A 289 1.15 4.34 15.47
C LYS A 289 2.25 5.01 16.28
N THR A 290 2.86 4.24 17.18
CA THR A 290 4.13 4.62 17.81
C THR A 290 5.27 4.13 16.93
N LEU A 291 6.17 5.03 16.54
CA LEU A 291 7.32 4.69 15.73
C LEU A 291 8.39 4.03 16.61
N SER A 292 8.89 2.87 16.18
CA SER A 292 10.09 2.28 16.77
C SER A 292 11.32 3.15 16.52
N GLN A 293 12.42 2.92 17.25
CA GLN A 293 13.67 3.67 17.05
C GLN A 293 14.16 3.63 15.59
N LEU A 294 14.06 2.47 14.94
CA LEU A 294 14.41 2.32 13.53
C LEU A 294 13.49 3.15 12.63
N GLU A 295 12.18 3.11 12.87
CA GLU A 295 11.21 3.89 12.08
C GLU A 295 11.38 5.40 12.30
N MET A 296 11.72 5.83 13.52
CA MET A 296 12.08 7.22 13.82
C MET A 296 13.32 7.65 13.04
N ALA A 297 14.38 6.84 13.01
CA ALA A 297 15.58 7.14 12.23
C ALA A 297 15.29 7.28 10.73
N ILE A 298 14.38 6.44 10.20
CA ILE A 298 13.90 6.54 8.81
C ILE A 298 13.13 7.82 8.57
N PHE A 299 12.23 8.16 9.49
CA PHE A 299 11.38 9.33 9.41
C PHE A 299 12.21 10.63 9.43
N GLU A 300 13.21 10.71 10.30
CA GLU A 300 14.08 11.88 10.48
C GLU A 300 15.24 11.97 9.47
N GLU A 301 15.36 11.02 8.53
CA GLU A 301 16.51 10.90 7.61
C GLU A 301 17.87 10.67 8.31
N ASN A 302 17.85 10.27 9.57
CA ASN A 302 19.05 9.96 10.36
C ASN A 302 19.68 8.59 10.01
N VAL A 303 19.25 7.95 8.91
CA VAL A 303 19.83 6.71 8.42
C VAL A 303 21.14 7.03 7.71
N SER A 304 22.25 6.95 8.45
CA SER A 304 23.57 7.07 7.88
C SER A 304 23.90 5.84 7.01
N PHE A 305 23.65 5.95 5.71
CA PHE A 305 24.21 5.00 4.73
C PHE A 305 25.74 5.00 4.71
N LYS A 306 26.38 5.99 5.37
CA LYS A 306 27.84 6.14 5.48
C LYS A 306 28.47 5.20 6.52
N GLN A 307 27.72 4.63 7.46
CA GLN A 307 28.28 3.64 8.40
C GLN A 307 28.46 2.23 7.79
N ILE A 308 28.04 2.05 6.54
CA ILE A 308 28.16 0.80 5.79
C ILE A 308 29.29 0.92 4.73
N ALA A 309 30.06 2.01 4.74
CA ALA A 309 31.22 2.23 3.87
C ALA A 309 32.48 2.40 4.72
N ILE A 310 33.04 1.28 5.18
CA ILE A 310 34.48 1.12 5.51
C ILE A 310 34.88 -0.28 5.05
#